data_AF-A0A968TSM3-F1
#
_entry.id   AF-A0A968TSM3-F1
#
_cell.length_a   1.000
_cell.length_b   1.000
_cell.length_c   1.000
_cell.angle_alpha   90.00
_cell.angle_beta   90.00
_cell.angle_gamma   90.00
#
_symmetry.space_group_name_H-M   'P 1'
#
loop_
_entity.id
_entity.type
_entity.pdbx_description
1 polymer ?
#
loop_
_entity_poly.entity_id
_entity_poly.type
_entity_poly.pdbx_seq_one_letter_code
_entity_poly.pdbx_strand_id
1 'polypeptide(L)'
;MLAVVMVGFGDGRRVLGLERTYRGGLRILFDPTDEEVEIARSGSLWQLWNTDRAVLLASLDGETRSFLDVEGPESSESDPEPEPAERQPIDRAV
;
A
#
# COMPACT_ATOMS: atom_id res chain seq x y z
N MET A 1 -12.87 21.62 4.99
CA MET A 1 -13.48 20.90 6.12
C MET A 1 -12.71 19.61 6.33
N LEU A 2 -12.49 19.23 7.58
CA LEU A 2 -11.97 17.92 7.97
C LEU A 2 -13.09 17.18 8.70
N ALA A 3 -13.24 15.89 8.43
CA ALA A 3 -14.13 15.00 9.15
C ALA A 3 -13.32 13.81 9.68
N VAL A 4 -13.83 13.18 10.74
CA VAL A 4 -13.23 12.01 11.35
C VAL A 4 -14.30 10.94 11.57
N VAL A 5 -13.92 9.69 11.30
CA VAL A 5 -14.69 8.49 11.64
C VAL A 5 -13.80 7.55 12.43
N MET A 6 -14.36 6.90 13.45
CA MET A 6 -13.67 5.86 14.21
C MET A 6 -14.45 4.56 14.11
N VAL A 7 -13.76 3.50 13.74
CA VAL A 7 -14.30 2.14 13.68
C VAL A 7 -13.53 1.29 14.67
N GLY A 8 -14.24 0.69 15.62
CA GLY A 8 -13.70 -0.29 16.55
C GLY A 8 -14.10 -1.70 16.14
N PHE A 9 -13.17 -2.65 16.26
CA PHE A 9 -13.41 -4.07 16.04
C PHE A 9 -13.53 -4.80 17.37
N GLY A 10 -14.25 -5.93 17.40
CA GLY A 10 -14.50 -6.69 18.63
C GLY A 10 -13.25 -7.31 19.28
N ASP A 11 -12.13 -7.35 18.55
CA ASP A 11 -10.83 -7.83 19.01
C ASP A 11 -9.93 -6.70 19.58
N GLY A 12 -10.48 -5.50 19.72
CA GLY A 12 -9.77 -4.35 20.30
C GLY A 12 -9.02 -3.50 19.27
N ARG A 13 -8.91 -3.93 18.01
CA ARG A 13 -8.33 -3.11 16.95
C ARG A 13 -9.22 -1.91 16.63
N ARG A 14 -8.62 -0.83 16.17
CA ARG A 14 -9.32 0.41 15.83
C ARG A 14 -8.77 1.00 14.54
N VAL A 15 -9.64 1.63 13.76
CA VAL A 15 -9.24 2.42 12.59
C VAL A 15 -9.85 3.80 12.71
N LEU A 16 -9.03 4.82 12.49
CA LEU A 16 -9.44 6.21 12.47
C LEU A 16 -9.29 6.75 11.05
N GLY A 17 -10.42 7.06 10.42
CA GLY A 17 -10.47 7.67 9.09
C GLY A 17 -10.56 9.19 9.20
N LEU A 18 -9.72 9.88 8.43
CA LEU A 18 -9.65 11.33 8.33
C LEU A 18 -9.98 11.72 6.89
N GLU A 19 -11.02 12.50 6.69
CA GLU A 19 -11.44 12.93 5.36
C GLU A 19 -11.25 14.43 5.20
N ARG A 20 -10.66 14.85 4.07
CA ARG A 20 -10.57 16.25 3.66
C ARG A 20 -11.40 16.47 2.39
N THR A 21 -12.66 16.86 2.60
CA THR A 21 -13.81 16.85 1.66
C THR A 21 -13.66 17.65 0.35
N TYR A 22 -12.60 18.45 0.16
CA TYR A 22 -12.49 19.29 -1.04
C TYR A 22 -11.22 19.12 -1.87
N ARG A 23 -10.09 18.66 -1.28
CA ARG A 23 -8.77 18.58 -1.96
C ARG A 23 -7.73 17.73 -1.20
N GLY A 24 -8.14 16.74 -0.42
CA GLY A 24 -7.15 15.99 0.37
C GLY A 24 -7.39 14.50 0.43
N GLY A 25 -8.60 14.05 0.10
CA GLY A 25 -8.90 12.64 0.05
C GLY A 25 -9.06 12.04 1.45
N LEU A 26 -8.83 10.73 1.54
CA LEU A 26 -9.03 9.94 2.75
C LEU A 26 -7.68 9.42 3.27
N ARG A 27 -7.37 9.75 4.51
CA ARG A 27 -6.25 9.17 5.25
C ARG A 27 -6.77 8.25 6.35
N ILE A 28 -5.99 7.24 6.70
CA ILE A 28 -6.33 6.33 7.80
C ILE A 28 -5.17 6.16 8.77
N LEU A 29 -5.52 5.97 10.04
CA LEU A 29 -4.64 5.51 11.10
C LEU A 29 -5.12 4.13 11.55
N PHE A 30 -4.24 3.14 11.45
CA PHE A 30 -4.44 1.82 12.03
C PHE A 30 -3.98 1.82 13.48
N ASP A 31 -4.83 1.27 14.35
CA ASP A 31 -4.62 1.19 15.80
C ASP A 31 -4.12 2.52 16.40
N PRO A 32 -4.97 3.58 16.33
CA PRO A 32 -4.64 4.88 16.87
C PRO A 32 -4.30 4.80 18.36
N THR A 33 -3.32 5.58 18.79
CA THR A 33 -2.96 5.72 20.21
C THR A 33 -4.05 6.49 20.95
N ASP A 34 -4.09 6.37 22.27
CA ASP A 34 -5.04 7.13 23.09
C ASP A 34 -4.89 8.65 22.91
N GLU A 35 -3.68 9.14 22.65
CA GLU A 35 -3.42 10.53 22.29
C GLU A 35 -4.08 10.91 20.96
N GLU A 36 -3.94 10.07 19.92
CA GLU A 36 -4.57 10.33 18.62
C GLU A 36 -6.10 10.30 18.70
N VAL A 37 -6.65 9.42 19.54
CA VAL A 37 -8.09 9.39 19.87
C VAL A 37 -8.52 10.70 20.53
N GLU A 38 -7.72 11.25 21.44
CA GLU A 38 -8.04 12.51 22.12
C GLU A 38 -7.91 13.74 21.20
N ILE A 39 -6.90 13.75 20.33
CA ILE A 39 -6.76 14.78 19.27
C ILE A 39 -8.00 14.76 18.36
N ALA A 40 -8.50 13.58 18.00
CA ALA A 40 -9.72 13.45 17.21
C ALA A 40 -10.95 13.99 17.95
N ARG A 41 -11.09 13.68 19.24
CA ARG A 41 -12.20 14.18 20.09
C ARG A 41 -12.17 15.69 20.28
N SER A 42 -10.98 16.26 20.44
CA SER A 42 -10.82 17.72 20.58
C SER A 42 -11.05 18.48 19.27
N GLY A 43 -11.18 17.79 18.14
CA GLY A 43 -11.37 18.40 16.82
C GLY A 43 -10.08 18.97 16.22
N SER A 44 -8.91 18.68 16.81
CA SER A 44 -7.59 19.12 16.33
C SER A 44 -7.09 18.29 15.14
N LEU A 45 -8.00 18.02 14.19
CA LEU A 45 -7.84 17.03 13.12
C LEU A 45 -6.68 17.32 12.15
N TRP A 46 -6.22 18.58 12.08
CA TRP A 46 -5.05 18.95 11.29
C TRP A 46 -3.75 18.32 11.79
N GLN A 47 -3.63 18.08 13.11
CA GLN A 47 -2.47 17.39 13.68
C GLN A 47 -2.43 15.94 13.20
N LEU A 48 -3.58 15.26 13.22
CA LEU A 48 -3.72 13.90 12.69
C LEU A 48 -3.56 13.86 11.17
N TRP A 49 -3.99 14.90 10.45
CA TRP A 49 -3.85 14.94 9.00
C TRP A 49 -2.39 14.98 8.56
N ASN A 50 -1.56 15.77 9.26
CA ASN A 50 -0.15 15.99 8.94
C ASN A 50 0.81 14.99 9.60
N THR A 51 0.30 14.02 10.35
CA THR A 51 1.15 12.95 10.93
C THR A 51 1.64 12.00 9.84
N ASP A 52 2.87 11.51 9.98
CA ASP A 52 3.45 10.53 9.06
C ASP A 52 2.85 9.13 9.24
N ARG A 53 2.17 8.89 10.38
CA ARG A 53 1.46 7.63 10.63
C ARG A 53 0.19 7.48 9.79
N ALA A 54 -0.38 8.58 9.32
CA ALA A 54 -1.64 8.56 8.58
C ALA A 54 -1.38 8.20 7.11
N VAL A 55 -1.90 7.04 6.68
CA VAL A 55 -1.71 6.54 5.32
C VAL A 55 -2.77 7.12 4.41
N LEU A 56 -2.36 7.73 3.30
CA LEU A 56 -3.28 8.20 2.25
C LEU A 56 -3.82 7.00 1.47
N LEU A 57 -5.14 6.82 1.49
CA LEU A 57 -5.82 5.74 0.75
C LEU A 57 -6.35 6.18 -0.60
N ALA A 58 -6.84 7.40 -0.69
CA ALA A 58 -7.46 7.93 -1.88
C ALA A 58 -7.19 9.42 -1.97
N SER A 59 -6.90 9.90 -3.17
CA SER A 59 -6.87 11.32 -3.49
C SER A 59 -8.11 11.67 -4.31
N LEU A 60 -8.71 12.83 -4.03
CA LEU A 60 -9.81 13.37 -4.83
C LEU A 60 -9.31 14.04 -6.12
N ASP A 61 -7.99 14.16 -6.26
CA ASP A 61 -7.32 14.97 -7.28
C ASP A 61 -7.03 14.16 -8.57
N GLY A 62 -7.42 12.88 -8.61
CA GLY A 62 -7.36 12.02 -9.79
C GLY A 62 -6.18 11.04 -9.84
N GLU A 63 -5.09 11.27 -9.10
CA GLU A 63 -4.00 10.30 -8.97
C GLU A 63 -4.12 9.51 -7.66
N THR A 64 -4.71 8.31 -7.74
CA THR A 64 -4.65 7.32 -6.66
C THR A 64 -3.63 6.26 -7.04
N ARG A 65 -2.41 6.34 -6.50
CA ARG A 65 -1.52 5.16 -6.40
C ARG A 65 -1.85 4.48 -5.08
N SER A 66 -2.56 3.36 -5.17
CA SER A 66 -2.89 2.51 -4.03
C SER A 66 -1.64 1.72 -3.62
N PHE A 67 -1.33 1.70 -2.32
CA PHE A 67 -0.23 0.93 -1.71
C PHE A 67 -0.47 -0.60 -1.67
N LEU A 68 -1.31 -1.13 -2.58
CA LEU A 68 -1.51 -2.57 -2.77
C LEU A 68 -0.70 -3.14 -3.95
N ASP A 69 0.20 -2.35 -4.55
CA ASP A 69 1.35 -2.92 -5.28
C ASP A 69 2.32 -3.52 -4.25
N VAL A 70 1.93 -4.67 -3.71
CA VAL A 70 2.91 -5.63 -3.23
C VAL A 70 3.62 -6.10 -4.49
N GLU A 71 4.80 -5.56 -4.77
CA GLU A 71 5.74 -6.20 -5.69
C GLU A 71 6.01 -7.60 -5.12
N GLY A 72 5.29 -8.59 -5.65
CA GLY A 72 5.64 -9.98 -5.47
C GLY A 72 7.10 -10.15 -5.90
N PRO A 73 7.87 -11.02 -5.22
CA PRO A 73 9.30 -11.13 -5.47
C PRO A 73 9.53 -11.30 -6.96
N GLU A 74 10.35 -10.42 -7.53
CA GLU A 74 10.78 -10.49 -8.92
C GLU A 74 11.14 -11.94 -9.21
N SER A 75 10.31 -12.59 -10.02
CA SER A 75 10.59 -13.94 -10.47
C SER A 75 11.81 -13.80 -11.37
N SER A 76 12.98 -14.07 -10.79
CA SER A 76 14.24 -14.12 -11.51
C SER A 76 14.02 -14.93 -12.76
N GLU A 77 14.12 -14.25 -13.90
CA GLU A 77 14.11 -14.83 -15.23
C GLU A 77 15.08 -16.01 -15.21
N SER A 78 14.54 -17.23 -15.29
CA SER A 78 15.35 -18.44 -15.29
C SER A 78 16.05 -18.52 -16.63
N ASP A 79 17.38 -18.41 -16.59
CA ASP A 79 18.31 -18.56 -17.70
C ASP A 79 17.92 -19.77 -18.57
N PRO A 80 17.68 -19.62 -19.90
CA PRO A 80 17.29 -20.75 -20.73
C PRO A 80 18.43 -21.77 -20.82
N GLU A 81 18.13 -23.01 -20.42
CA GLU A 81 19.01 -24.18 -20.53
C GLU A 81 19.55 -24.31 -21.97
N PRO A 82 20.88 -24.47 -22.19
CA PRO A 82 21.42 -24.52 -23.54
C PRO A 82 20.99 -25.80 -24.26
N GLU A 83 20.52 -25.66 -25.51
CA GLU A 83 20.08 -26.78 -26.34
C GLU A 83 21.17 -27.86 -26.54
N PRO A 84 20.79 -29.14 -26.63
CA PRO A 84 21.75 -30.23 -26.79
C PRO A 84 22.39 -30.16 -28.19
N ALA A 85 23.72 -30.14 -28.23
CA ALA A 85 24.51 -30.09 -29.46
C ALA A 85 24.08 -31.17 -30.48
N GLU A 86 23.65 -30.74 -31.67
CA GLU A 86 23.41 -31.62 -32.81
C GLU A 86 24.68 -32.44 -33.12
N ARG A 87 24.56 -33.76 -33.07
CA ARG A 87 25.61 -34.67 -33.50
C ARG A 87 25.70 -34.62 -35.02
N GLN A 88 26.81 -34.11 -35.55
CA GLN A 88 27.11 -34.24 -36.98
C GLN A 88 27.28 -35.72 -37.34
N PRO A 89 26.74 -36.18 -38.50
CA PRO A 89 26.97 -37.53 -38.98
C PRO A 89 28.44 -37.68 -39.39
N ILE A 90 29.07 -38.75 -38.92
CA ILE A 90 30.41 -39.14 -39.35
C ILE A 90 30.28 -39.67 -40.77
N ASP A 91 30.67 -38.88 -41.75
CA ASP A 91 30.79 -39.37 -43.12
C ASP A 91 31.93 -40.39 -43.18
N ARG A 92 31.54 -41.62 -43.47
CA ARG A 92 32.43 -42.74 -43.76
C ARG A 92 32.91 -42.57 -45.20
N ALA A 93 34.21 -42.37 -45.40
CA ALA A 93 34.84 -42.56 -46.70
C ALA A 93 36.11 -43.41 -46.56
N VAL A 94 35.99 -44.61 -47.13
CA VAL A 94 36.96 -45.58 -47.69
C VAL A 94 38.44 -45.43 -47.33
#